data_AF-A0A6P5YRZ1-F1
#
_entry.id   AF-A0A6P5YRZ1-F1
#
_cell.length_a   1.000
_cell.length_b   1.000
_cell.length_c   1.000
_cell.angle_alpha   90.00
_cell.angle_beta   90.00
_cell.angle_gamma   90.00
#
_symmetry.space_group_name_H-M   'P 1'
#
loop_
_entity.id
_entity.type
_entity.pdbx_description
1 polymer ?
#
loop_
_entity_poly.entity_id
_entity_poly.type
_entity_poly.pdbx_seq_one_letter_code
_entity_poly.pdbx_strand_id
1 'polypeptide(L)'
;MKHDLDLVCRADQVVEDGYEFFADEKLFTIFSAPNYCGEFDNAGAMTSVDEKPVCSFQILKSTENKAKFMSTKCDGCSSFIMA
;
A
#
# COMPACT_ATOMS: atom_id res chain seq x y z
N MET A 1 -12.66 -6.25 -15.48
CA MET A 1 -13.24 -4.93 -15.11
C MET A 1 -13.72 -4.24 -16.39
N LYS A 2 -14.69 -3.33 -16.33
CA LYS A 2 -15.18 -2.61 -17.54
C LYS A 2 -14.08 -1.78 -18.24
N HIS A 3 -13.01 -1.45 -17.52
CA HIS A 3 -11.98 -0.51 -17.93
C HIS A 3 -10.61 -1.13 -18.22
N ASP A 4 -10.52 -2.45 -18.42
CA ASP A 4 -9.25 -3.16 -18.71
C ASP A 4 -8.10 -2.77 -17.76
N LEU A 5 -8.42 -2.72 -16.46
CA LEU A 5 -7.48 -2.42 -15.37
C LEU A 5 -7.06 -3.72 -14.69
N ASP A 6 -5.79 -3.78 -14.29
CA ASP A 6 -5.23 -4.89 -13.52
C ASP A 6 -5.39 -4.67 -12.01
N LEU A 7 -5.12 -3.44 -11.55
CA LEU A 7 -5.06 -3.12 -10.12
C LEU A 7 -5.65 -1.73 -9.81
N VAL A 8 -6.38 -1.62 -8.72
CA VAL A 8 -6.83 -0.33 -8.16
C VAL A 8 -6.03 -0.02 -6.90
N CYS A 9 -5.34 1.11 -6.86
CA CYS A 9 -4.75 1.68 -5.65
C CYS A 9 -5.73 2.70 -5.06
N ARG A 10 -5.98 2.68 -3.76
CA ARG A 10 -6.77 3.71 -3.08
C ARG A 10 -6.18 4.09 -1.73
N ALA A 11 -6.63 5.19 -1.14
CA ALA A 11 -6.25 5.61 0.21
C ALA A 11 -7.45 5.68 1.17
N ASP A 12 -7.37 6.58 2.17
CA ASP A 12 -8.42 7.00 3.11
C ASP A 12 -8.90 6.01 4.18
N GLN A 13 -8.64 4.70 4.03
CA GLN A 13 -8.93 3.71 5.07
C GLN A 13 -7.65 3.35 5.86
N VAL A 14 -7.66 3.55 7.18
CA VAL A 14 -6.59 3.09 8.07
C VAL A 14 -6.53 1.56 8.04
N VAL A 15 -5.35 1.00 7.79
CA VAL A 15 -5.08 -0.45 7.74
C VAL A 15 -3.82 -0.77 8.55
N GLU A 16 -3.76 -1.95 9.17
CA GLU A 16 -2.78 -2.31 10.20
C GLU A 16 -1.32 -2.13 9.74
N ASP A 17 -0.95 -2.69 8.58
CA ASP A 17 0.42 -2.62 8.05
C ASP A 17 0.67 -1.39 7.15
N GLY A 18 -0.27 -0.45 7.08
CA GLY A 18 -0.21 0.69 6.16
C GLY A 18 -0.49 0.35 4.70
N TYR A 19 -0.66 -0.93 4.36
CA TYR A 19 -1.22 -1.39 3.09
C TYR A 19 -2.05 -2.66 3.30
N GLU A 20 -3.04 -2.90 2.46
CA GLU A 20 -3.83 -4.15 2.48
C GLU A 20 -4.43 -4.43 1.11
N PHE A 21 -4.40 -5.69 0.68
CA PHE A 21 -5.03 -6.16 -0.55
C PHE A 21 -6.47 -6.63 -0.32
N PHE A 22 -7.32 -6.36 -1.30
CA PHE A 22 -8.73 -6.69 -1.33
C PHE A 22 -9.10 -7.24 -2.72
N ALA A 23 -10.29 -7.84 -2.82
CA ALA A 23 -10.88 -8.28 -4.09
C ALA A 23 -9.92 -9.16 -4.92
N ASP A 24 -9.42 -10.24 -4.31
CA ASP A 24 -8.46 -11.17 -4.92
C ASP A 24 -7.20 -10.45 -5.45
N GLU A 25 -6.64 -9.57 -4.62
CA GLU A 25 -5.44 -8.77 -4.90
C GLU A 25 -5.59 -7.78 -6.08
N LYS A 26 -6.82 -7.49 -6.52
CA LYS A 26 -7.11 -6.51 -7.60
C LYS A 26 -7.37 -5.10 -7.10
N LEU A 27 -7.37 -4.91 -5.78
CA LEU A 27 -7.42 -3.61 -5.15
C LEU A 27 -6.48 -3.60 -3.96
N PHE A 28 -5.70 -2.56 -3.77
CA PHE A 28 -5.00 -2.33 -2.51
C PHE A 28 -5.30 -0.95 -1.94
N THR A 29 -5.41 -0.90 -0.62
CA THR A 29 -5.43 0.36 0.12
C THR A 29 -4.02 0.68 0.58
N ILE A 30 -3.62 1.94 0.53
CA ILE A 30 -2.40 2.46 1.14
C ILE A 30 -2.72 3.56 2.15
N PHE A 31 -2.08 3.50 3.30
CA PHE A 31 -2.20 4.48 4.37
C PHE A 31 -0.81 4.87 4.85
N SER A 32 -0.46 6.15 4.79
CA SER A 32 0.92 6.61 4.97
C SER A 32 1.23 7.21 6.34
N ALA A 33 0.21 7.44 7.19
CA ALA A 33 0.39 8.00 8.52
C ALA A 33 0.48 6.89 9.58
N PRO A 34 1.67 6.53 10.07
CA PRO A 34 1.80 5.60 11.20
C PRO A 34 1.21 6.23 12.46
N ASN A 35 0.70 5.39 13.36
CA ASN A 35 0.05 5.84 14.59
C ASN A 35 -1.00 6.92 14.35
N TYR A 36 -1.93 6.64 13.44
CA TYR A 36 -2.91 7.63 13.03
C TYR A 36 -3.65 8.19 14.25
N CYS A 37 -3.74 9.52 14.33
CA CYS A 37 -4.33 10.25 15.47
C CYS A 37 -3.77 9.93 16.87
N GLY A 38 -2.71 9.13 17.00
CA GLY A 38 -2.26 8.63 18.30
C GLY A 38 -3.15 7.53 18.89
N GLU A 39 -4.15 7.05 18.14
CA GLU A 39 -5.19 6.11 18.61
C GLU A 39 -5.02 4.71 18.01
N PHE A 40 -4.37 4.62 16.85
CA PHE A 40 -4.16 3.37 16.12
C PHE A 40 -2.70 2.92 16.26
N ASP A 41 -2.43 1.61 16.33
CA ASP A 41 -1.06 1.08 16.28
C ASP A 41 -0.63 0.71 14.84
N ASN A 42 -1.23 1.39 13.84
CA ASN A 42 -0.99 1.09 12.45
C ASN A 42 0.41 1.56 12.00
N ALA A 43 1.00 0.84 11.06
CA ALA A 43 2.11 1.32 10.26
C ALA A 43 1.63 2.28 9.16
N GLY A 44 2.54 3.11 8.67
CA GLY A 44 2.40 3.78 7.39
C GLY A 44 3.02 2.93 6.27
N ALA A 45 2.59 3.11 5.03
CA ALA A 45 3.27 2.56 3.87
C ALA A 45 3.41 3.56 2.73
N MET A 46 4.41 3.33 1.89
CA MET A 46 4.61 4.00 0.60
C MET A 46 4.71 2.93 -0.49
N THR A 47 4.11 3.16 -1.66
CA THR A 47 4.22 2.24 -2.80
C THR A 47 5.11 2.85 -3.88
N SER A 48 5.95 2.03 -4.49
CA SER A 48 6.76 2.37 -5.65
C SER A 48 6.35 1.44 -6.80
N VAL A 49 6.07 2.03 -7.94
CA VAL A 49 5.72 1.32 -9.17
C VAL A 49 6.88 1.48 -10.15
N ASP A 50 7.45 0.36 -10.60
CA ASP A 50 8.57 0.34 -11.55
C ASP A 50 8.06 0.39 -13.01
N GLU A 51 8.95 0.55 -13.98
CA GLU A 51 8.64 0.43 -15.42
C GLU A 51 8.19 -0.99 -15.78
N LYS A 52 8.65 -1.97 -15.01
CA LYS A 52 8.08 -3.32 -15.00
C LYS A 52 6.83 -3.30 -14.11
N PRO A 53 5.77 -4.05 -14.45
CA PRO A 53 4.48 -4.05 -13.76
C PRO A 53 4.55 -4.70 -12.36
N VAL A 54 5.42 -4.16 -11.51
CA VAL A 54 5.77 -4.63 -10.17
C VAL A 54 5.55 -3.47 -9.21
N CYS A 55 4.64 -3.64 -8.26
CA CYS A 55 4.47 -2.70 -7.16
C CYS A 55 5.30 -3.18 -5.97
N SER A 56 6.00 -2.27 -5.31
CA SER A 56 6.75 -2.55 -4.08
C SER A 56 6.31 -1.61 -2.95
N PHE A 57 6.10 -2.17 -1.76
CA PHE A 57 5.69 -1.39 -0.59
C PHE A 57 6.89 -1.10 0.31
N GLN A 58 6.90 0.05 0.98
CA GLN A 58 7.88 0.42 2.00
C GLN A 58 7.10 0.72 3.28
N ILE A 59 7.32 -0.10 4.31
CA ILE A 59 6.58 0.01 5.57
C ILE A 59 7.30 0.91 6.57
N LEU A 60 6.56 1.82 7.19
CA LEU A 60 6.99 2.74 8.23
C LEU A 60 6.25 2.40 9.53
N LYS A 61 6.89 1.64 10.41
CA LYS A 61 6.29 1.28 11.71
C LYS A 61 6.27 2.46 12.68
N SER A 62 5.19 2.55 13.46
CA SER A 62 5.15 3.41 14.64
C SER A 62 6.12 2.87 15.69
N THR A 63 7.27 3.53 15.85
CA THR A 63 8.11 3.43 17.04
C THR A 63 9.19 4.51 16.97
N GLU A 64 9.65 4.95 18.13
CA GLU A 64 10.68 5.96 18.37
C GLU A 64 12.07 5.61 17.76
N ASN A 65 12.18 4.48 17.05
CA ASN A 65 13.42 3.93 16.52
C ASN A 65 13.32 3.66 15.02
N LYS A 66 14.14 4.39 14.25
CA LYS A 66 14.50 4.26 12.81
C LYS A 66 13.56 3.41 11.94
N ALA A 67 12.90 4.06 10.99
CA ALA A 67 12.15 3.45 9.89
C ALA A 67 12.85 2.19 9.35
N LYS A 68 12.21 1.03 9.49
CA LYS A 68 12.66 -0.23 8.90
C LYS A 68 11.88 -0.47 7.60
N PHE A 69 12.56 -0.28 6.48
CA PHE A 69 12.00 -0.56 5.16
C PHE A 69 11.82 -2.08 4.97
N MET A 70 10.58 -2.54 4.93
CA MET A 70 10.22 -3.88 4.44
C MET A 70 9.62 -3.75 3.05
N SER A 71 10.05 -4.62 2.11
CA SER A 71 9.57 -4.63 0.73
C SER A 71 8.69 -5.85 0.45
N THR A 72 7.43 -5.60 0.10
CA THR A 72 6.50 -6.60 -0.45
C THR A 72 6.32 -6.32 -1.93
N LYS A 73 6.47 -7.33 -2.79
CA LYS A 73 6.28 -7.21 -4.25
C LYS A 73 4.90 -7.72 -4.66
N CYS A 74 4.26 -7.01 -5.58
CA CYS A 74 3.07 -7.46 -6.30
C CYS A 74 3.42 -7.48 -7.78
N ASP A 75 3.28 -8.65 -8.43
CA ASP A 75 3.63 -8.85 -9.82
C ASP A 75 2.38 -8.80 -10.71
N GLY A 76 2.49 -8.23 -11.92
CA GLY A 76 1.44 -8.33 -12.96
C GLY A 76 0.51 -7.12 -13.11
N CYS A 77 0.89 -5.96 -12.58
CA CYS A 77 0.08 -4.73 -12.65
C CYS A 77 0.50 -3.84 -13.83
N SER A 78 -0.04 -4.10 -15.03
CA SER A 78 0.30 -3.31 -16.24
C SER A 78 -0.53 -2.03 -16.40
N SER A 79 -1.65 -1.93 -15.67
CA SER A 79 -2.54 -0.78 -15.64
C SER A 79 -3.09 -0.55 -14.23
N PHE A 80 -2.90 0.65 -13.67
CA PHE A 80 -3.36 1.00 -12.34
C PHE A 80 -3.97 2.40 -12.28
N ILE A 81 -4.92 2.61 -11.38
CA ILE A 81 -5.45 3.92 -11.02
C ILE A 81 -5.24 4.17 -9.53
N MET A 82 -4.83 5.39 -9.17
CA MET A 82 -4.85 5.87 -7.79
C MET A 82 -6.17 6.61 -7.57
N ALA A 83 -7.04 6.03 -6.76
CA ALA A 83 -8.37 6.53 -6.44
C ALA A 83 -8.39 7.20 -5.06
#